data_AF-A0A851ZV96-F1
#
_entry.id   AF-A0A851ZV96-F1
#
_cell.length_a   1.000
_cell.length_b   1.000
_cell.length_c   1.000
_cell.angle_alpha   90.00
_cell.angle_beta   90.00
_cell.angle_gamma   90.00
#
_symmetry.space_group_name_H-M   'P 1'
#
loop_
_entity.id
_entity.type
_entity.pdbx_description
1 polymer ?
#
loop_
_entity_poly.entity_id
_entity_poly.type
_entity_poly.pdbx_seq_one_letter_code
_entity_poly.pdbx_strand_id
1 'polypeptide(L)'
;GHGVVPSTECSVGEVLDMGYVMARDTVTATVQIKNTSSMTLLFSAQLESLSPTRDRDRQKIPSFLTSSLQRTEIVGTQNYNGFSVFRVSPTEGKIEAGMSQDFVVTFSPDHESLYYSDRLKVLLFGKHTAHEIQLKGAARDHIMFVEGGVPLDVPVESLAVTSPVAPQQALEKGKVPALSLLLLLEFVEGSAEPARAEITVGAIQSPQLAAKKAVEFSLDSGPELRRAGFELDGTKGALERGQLRRIGVSWVPPADLQTSDPPLVSALLTVKGDITECYRVLLMARVVSAA
;
A
#
# COMPACT_ATOMS: atom_id res chain seq x y z
N GLY A 1 -18.89 21.04 -40.52
CA GLY A 1 -17.54 21.05 -39.93
C GLY A 1 -17.23 19.68 -39.41
N HIS A 2 -16.00 19.19 -39.60
CA HIS A 2 -15.55 17.95 -38.97
C HIS A 2 -15.28 18.24 -37.48
N GLY A 3 -15.97 17.54 -36.58
CA GLY A 3 -15.70 17.62 -35.16
C GLY A 3 -14.34 16.98 -34.85
N VAL A 4 -13.49 17.68 -34.12
CA VAL A 4 -12.22 17.14 -33.62
C VAL A 4 -12.48 16.60 -32.21
N VAL A 5 -12.17 15.33 -31.99
CA VAL A 5 -12.30 14.69 -30.68
C VAL A 5 -11.02 14.94 -29.88
N PRO A 6 -11.11 15.49 -28.65
CA PRO A 6 -9.96 15.60 -27.75
C PRO A 6 -9.36 14.22 -27.46
N SER A 7 -8.04 14.13 -27.47
CA SER A 7 -7.32 12.86 -27.22
C SER A 7 -6.02 13.14 -26.48
N THR A 8 -5.74 12.34 -25.47
CA THR A 8 -4.57 12.48 -24.59
C THR A 8 -3.99 11.12 -24.20
N GLU A 9 -2.68 11.11 -23.93
CA GLU A 9 -1.95 9.95 -23.38
C GLU A 9 -1.34 10.35 -22.03
N CYS A 10 -1.40 9.46 -21.04
CA CYS A 10 -0.84 9.70 -19.70
C CYS A 10 0.36 8.80 -19.45
N SER A 11 1.40 9.33 -18.80
CA SER A 11 2.62 8.59 -18.45
C SER A 11 2.42 7.58 -17.33
N VAL A 12 1.33 7.69 -16.58
CA VAL A 12 0.97 6.75 -15.51
C VAL A 12 -0.34 6.04 -15.86
N GLY A 13 -0.52 4.84 -15.30
CA GLY A 13 -1.77 4.09 -15.43
C GLY A 13 -2.85 4.64 -14.49
N GLU A 14 -3.71 3.74 -14.01
CA GLU A 14 -4.83 4.09 -13.13
C GLU A 14 -4.40 4.47 -11.71
N VAL A 15 -3.19 4.08 -11.29
CA VAL A 15 -2.68 4.28 -9.93
C VAL A 15 -1.31 4.94 -9.97
N LEU A 16 -1.16 6.01 -9.19
CA LEU A 16 0.13 6.58 -8.80
C LEU A 16 0.35 6.28 -7.31
N ASP A 17 1.23 5.34 -7.04
CA ASP A 17 1.62 4.98 -5.68
C ASP A 17 2.90 5.74 -5.30
N MET A 18 2.80 6.57 -4.26
CA MET A 18 3.91 7.33 -3.70
C MET A 18 4.79 6.48 -2.78
N GLY A 19 4.38 5.24 -2.50
CA GLY A 19 5.08 4.29 -1.65
C GLY A 19 5.08 4.71 -0.18
N TYR A 20 6.06 4.19 0.54
CA TYR A 20 6.29 4.50 1.95
C TYR A 20 7.20 5.72 2.10
N VAL A 21 6.73 6.70 2.87
CA VAL A 21 7.48 7.91 3.23
C VAL A 21 7.53 8.07 4.75
N MET A 22 8.44 8.89 5.26
CA MET A 22 8.38 9.26 6.68
C MET A 22 7.21 10.22 6.89
N ALA A 23 6.51 10.09 8.02
CA ALA A 23 5.58 11.11 8.46
C ALA A 23 6.31 12.47 8.53
N ARG A 24 5.65 13.52 8.05
CA ARG A 24 6.17 14.91 7.95
C ARG A 24 7.25 15.13 6.90
N ASP A 25 7.64 14.10 6.15
CA ASP A 25 8.37 14.31 4.90
C ASP A 25 7.43 14.78 3.79
N THR A 26 8.03 15.27 2.71
CA THR A 26 7.32 15.60 1.48
C THR A 26 8.06 14.99 0.31
N VAL A 27 7.31 14.28 -0.52
CA VAL A 27 7.81 13.70 -1.76
C VAL A 27 6.95 14.16 -2.94
N THR A 28 7.52 14.10 -4.13
CA THR A 28 6.84 14.54 -5.35
C THR A 28 7.00 13.51 -6.45
N ALA A 29 5.98 13.33 -7.27
CA ALA A 29 6.01 12.55 -8.49
C ALA A 29 5.43 13.38 -9.64
N THR A 30 5.95 13.14 -10.85
CA THR A 30 5.49 13.84 -12.05
C THR A 30 4.63 12.93 -12.90
N VAL A 31 3.42 13.38 -13.20
CA VAL A 31 2.52 12.77 -14.18
C VAL A 31 2.56 13.63 -15.43
N GLN A 32 2.98 13.05 -16.55
CA GLN A 32 2.98 13.74 -17.83
C GLN A 32 1.74 13.36 -18.64
N ILE A 33 1.04 14.35 -19.19
CA ILE A 33 -0.09 14.16 -20.10
C ILE A 33 0.24 14.79 -21.44
N LYS A 34 0.24 13.98 -22.49
CA LYS A 34 0.50 14.40 -23.86
C LYS A 34 -0.79 14.61 -24.61
N ASN A 35 -0.92 15.74 -25.29
CA ASN A 35 -2.01 16.02 -26.21
C ASN A 35 -1.73 15.36 -27.57
N THR A 36 -2.53 14.36 -27.92
CA THR A 36 -2.43 13.66 -29.21
C THR A 36 -3.45 14.16 -30.24
N SER A 37 -4.26 15.16 -29.88
CA SER A 37 -5.18 15.81 -30.79
C SER A 37 -4.54 16.98 -31.56
N SER A 38 -5.22 17.45 -32.59
CA SER A 38 -4.79 18.58 -33.42
C SER A 38 -5.22 19.95 -32.86
N MET A 39 -5.80 20.00 -31.65
CA MET A 39 -6.28 21.25 -31.05
C MET A 39 -5.68 21.47 -29.67
N THR A 40 -5.54 22.73 -29.26
CA THR A 40 -5.11 23.08 -27.89
C THR A 40 -6.21 22.69 -26.89
N LEU A 41 -5.81 21.95 -25.87
CA LEU A 41 -6.70 21.45 -24.82
C LEU A 41 -6.61 22.35 -23.59
N LEU A 42 -7.72 22.95 -23.18
CA LEU A 42 -7.83 23.60 -21.87
C LEU A 42 -8.01 22.54 -20.80
N PHE A 43 -7.20 22.55 -19.74
CA PHE A 43 -7.31 21.57 -18.66
C PHE A 43 -7.60 22.21 -17.30
N SER A 44 -8.20 21.43 -16.42
CA SER A 44 -8.28 21.67 -14.97
C SER A 44 -7.99 20.36 -14.23
N ALA A 45 -7.07 20.39 -13.28
CA ALA A 45 -6.76 19.28 -12.40
C ALA A 45 -7.47 19.47 -11.05
N GLN A 46 -8.18 18.43 -10.62
CA GLN A 46 -9.00 18.44 -9.42
C GLN A 46 -8.71 17.22 -8.56
N LEU A 47 -8.78 17.40 -7.24
CA LEU A 47 -8.65 16.32 -6.26
C LEU A 47 -10.01 16.07 -5.60
N GLU A 48 -10.35 14.81 -5.41
CA GLU A 48 -11.63 14.41 -4.80
C GLU A 48 -11.74 14.87 -3.34
N SER A 49 -10.62 14.88 -2.61
CA SER A 49 -10.52 15.42 -1.23
C SER A 49 -10.91 16.90 -1.11
N LEU A 50 -10.85 17.65 -2.22
CA LEU A 50 -11.20 19.07 -2.30
C LEU A 50 -12.58 19.30 -2.94
N SER A 51 -13.32 18.23 -3.25
CA SER A 51 -14.63 18.34 -3.87
C SER A 51 -15.67 18.97 -2.92
N PRO A 52 -16.61 19.80 -3.44
CA PRO A 52 -17.70 20.34 -2.62
C PRO A 52 -18.66 19.25 -2.10
N THR A 53 -18.69 18.08 -2.73
CA THR A 53 -19.55 16.96 -2.35
C THR A 53 -18.94 16.08 -1.28
N ARG A 54 -17.67 16.29 -0.91
CA ARG A 54 -16.93 15.48 0.05
C ARG A 54 -17.72 15.20 1.33
N ASP A 55 -18.32 16.21 1.94
CA ASP A 55 -19.00 16.04 3.23
C ASP A 55 -20.25 15.15 3.10
N ARG A 56 -20.92 15.19 1.95
CA ARG A 56 -22.02 14.25 1.64
C ARG A 56 -21.49 12.85 1.39
N ASP A 57 -20.36 12.72 0.71
CA ASP A 57 -19.77 11.41 0.40
C ASP A 57 -19.24 10.71 1.67
N ARG A 58 -18.75 11.48 2.66
CA ARG A 58 -18.34 10.96 3.98
C ARG A 58 -19.49 10.43 4.84
N GLN A 59 -20.74 10.83 4.57
CA GLN A 59 -21.90 10.34 5.32
C GLN A 59 -22.41 8.98 4.82
N LYS A 60 -21.82 8.44 3.75
CA LYS A 60 -22.16 7.12 3.22
C LYS A 60 -21.58 6.01 4.10
N ILE A 61 -22.17 4.83 4.00
CA ILE A 61 -21.63 3.63 4.65
C ILE A 61 -20.25 3.34 4.02
N PRO A 62 -19.20 3.14 4.82
CA PRO A 62 -17.88 2.80 4.32
C PRO A 62 -17.88 1.58 3.38
N SER A 63 -17.14 1.69 2.29
CA SER A 63 -16.97 0.67 1.24
C SER A 63 -16.57 -0.69 1.81
N PHE A 64 -15.67 -0.74 2.80
CA PHE A 64 -15.25 -2.00 3.43
C PHE A 64 -16.37 -2.78 4.13
N LEU A 65 -17.47 -2.13 4.50
CA LEU A 65 -18.65 -2.80 5.09
C LEU A 65 -19.60 -3.35 4.02
N THR A 66 -19.50 -2.84 2.79
CA THR A 66 -20.43 -3.16 1.69
C THR A 66 -19.80 -4.02 0.61
N SER A 67 -18.47 -4.03 0.51
CA SER A 67 -17.71 -4.81 -0.47
C SER A 67 -16.41 -5.35 0.15
N SER A 68 -16.18 -6.66 -0.01
CA SER A 68 -14.90 -7.29 0.33
C SER A 68 -13.79 -6.99 -0.69
N LEU A 69 -14.16 -6.55 -1.91
CA LEU A 69 -13.22 -6.25 -3.00
C LEU A 69 -12.68 -4.81 -2.93
N GLN A 70 -13.45 -3.87 -2.37
CA GLN A 70 -13.07 -2.48 -2.23
C GLN A 70 -13.00 -2.11 -0.75
N ARG A 71 -11.83 -2.38 -0.17
CA ARG A 71 -11.57 -2.14 1.25
C ARG A 71 -11.26 -0.65 1.53
N THR A 72 -10.63 0.06 0.61
CA THR A 72 -10.24 1.47 0.81
C THR A 72 -11.20 2.43 0.12
N GLU A 73 -11.49 3.54 0.79
CA GLU A 73 -12.19 4.69 0.19
C GLU A 73 -11.36 5.36 -0.90
N ILE A 74 -12.04 6.07 -1.79
CA ILE A 74 -11.38 6.91 -2.80
C ILE A 74 -10.51 7.96 -2.11
N VAL A 75 -11.09 8.65 -1.13
CA VAL A 75 -10.42 9.59 -0.23
C VAL A 75 -10.16 8.89 1.09
N GLY A 76 -8.90 8.58 1.34
CA GLY A 76 -8.45 7.89 2.55
C GLY A 76 -8.12 8.86 3.68
N THR A 77 -7.16 8.46 4.52
CA THR A 77 -6.66 9.25 5.66
C THR A 77 -6.35 10.69 5.24
N GLN A 78 -6.68 11.66 6.09
CA GLN A 78 -6.38 13.08 5.88
C GLN A 78 -5.53 13.61 7.04
N ASN A 79 -4.67 14.58 6.76
CA ASN A 79 -3.81 15.19 7.76
C ASN A 79 -4.61 15.78 8.93
N TYR A 80 -4.09 15.63 10.15
CA TYR A 80 -4.73 16.17 11.36
C TYR A 80 -4.67 17.70 11.41
N ASN A 81 -3.67 18.30 10.75
CA ASN A 81 -3.54 19.74 10.63
C ASN A 81 -4.57 20.40 9.68
N GLY A 82 -5.38 19.63 8.97
CA GLY A 82 -6.41 20.12 8.04
C GLY A 82 -5.89 20.56 6.66
N PHE A 83 -4.59 20.52 6.40
CA PHE A 83 -4.03 20.71 5.05
C PHE A 83 -4.19 19.45 4.21
N SER A 84 -4.36 19.61 2.89
CA SER A 84 -4.46 18.45 1.99
C SER A 84 -3.18 17.63 1.99
N VAL A 85 -3.35 16.30 2.09
CA VAL A 85 -2.26 15.32 2.04
C VAL A 85 -1.61 15.30 0.66
N PHE A 86 -2.47 15.26 -0.37
CA PHE A 86 -2.06 15.33 -1.78
C PHE A 86 -2.32 16.73 -2.33
N ARG A 87 -1.38 17.22 -3.14
CA ARG A 87 -1.54 18.47 -3.89
C ARG A 87 -1.08 18.23 -5.32
N VAL A 88 -1.68 18.93 -6.28
CA VAL A 88 -1.30 18.85 -7.69
C VAL A 88 -1.02 20.26 -8.23
N SER A 89 0.01 20.38 -9.06
CA SER A 89 0.33 21.62 -9.76
C SER A 89 0.83 21.33 -11.18
N PRO A 90 0.42 22.07 -12.21
CA PRO A 90 -0.59 23.14 -12.19
C PRO A 90 -2.03 22.62 -12.05
N THR A 91 -2.93 23.44 -11.52
CA THR A 91 -4.37 23.10 -11.37
C THR A 91 -5.21 23.49 -12.58
N GLU A 92 -4.70 24.36 -13.45
CA GLU A 92 -5.35 24.81 -14.67
C GLU A 92 -4.32 25.26 -15.70
N GLY A 93 -4.71 25.22 -16.98
CA GLY A 93 -3.83 25.65 -18.05
C GLY A 93 -4.26 25.16 -19.42
N LYS A 94 -3.29 25.08 -20.34
CA LYS A 94 -3.49 24.64 -21.72
C LYS A 94 -2.37 23.67 -22.13
N ILE A 95 -2.73 22.63 -22.86
CA ILE A 95 -1.80 21.72 -23.53
C ILE A 95 -1.92 21.96 -25.04
N GLU A 96 -0.89 22.54 -25.65
CA GLU A 96 -0.88 22.77 -27.10
C GLU A 96 -0.89 21.45 -27.88
N ALA A 97 -1.33 21.50 -29.14
CA ALA A 97 -1.39 20.33 -30.00
C ALA A 97 -0.02 19.66 -30.14
N GLY A 98 0.05 18.35 -29.86
CA GLY A 98 1.30 17.58 -29.89
C GLY A 98 2.24 17.78 -28.69
N MET A 99 1.93 18.69 -27.77
CA MET A 99 2.77 18.98 -26.59
C MET A 99 2.38 18.15 -25.37
N SER A 100 3.27 18.10 -24.39
CA SER A 100 3.06 17.46 -23.09
C SER A 100 2.98 18.49 -21.98
N GLN A 101 2.19 18.21 -20.95
CA GLN A 101 2.10 18.96 -19.71
C GLN A 101 2.49 18.05 -18.54
N ASP A 102 3.41 18.54 -17.70
CA ASP A 102 3.79 17.88 -16.46
C ASP A 102 2.90 18.37 -15.32
N PHE A 103 2.34 17.42 -14.57
CA PHE A 103 1.60 17.62 -13.34
C PHE A 103 2.43 17.06 -12.18
N VAL A 104 2.87 17.94 -11.29
CA VAL A 104 3.60 17.56 -10.08
C VAL A 104 2.59 17.24 -9.00
N VAL A 105 2.55 15.98 -8.59
CA VAL A 105 1.78 15.49 -7.45
C VAL A 105 2.70 15.49 -6.23
N THR A 106 2.32 16.23 -5.21
CA THR A 106 3.04 16.34 -3.94
C THR A 106 2.30 15.55 -2.87
N PHE A 107 3.01 14.69 -2.15
CA PHE A 107 2.52 13.92 -1.00
C PHE A 107 3.21 14.41 0.27
N SER A 108 2.43 14.91 1.23
CA SER A 108 2.90 15.53 2.47
C SER A 108 2.07 15.06 3.69
N PRO A 109 2.23 13.79 4.13
CA PRO A 109 1.53 13.27 5.31
C PRO A 109 2.09 13.88 6.61
N ASP A 110 1.25 14.14 7.63
CA ASP A 110 1.69 14.70 8.92
C ASP A 110 1.78 13.68 10.09
N HIS A 111 1.28 12.46 9.88
CA HIS A 111 1.33 11.34 10.83
C HIS A 111 1.49 9.98 10.12
N GLU A 112 1.74 8.93 10.89
CA GLU A 112 1.79 7.55 10.40
C GLU A 112 0.40 7.07 9.96
N SER A 113 0.29 6.54 8.74
CA SER A 113 -0.90 5.88 8.22
C SER A 113 -0.56 5.04 7.01
N LEU A 114 -1.23 3.89 6.84
CA LEU A 114 -1.09 3.05 5.65
C LEU A 114 -2.13 3.39 4.56
N TYR A 115 -3.08 4.29 4.87
CA TYR A 115 -4.31 4.44 4.09
C TYR A 115 -4.50 5.84 3.51
N TYR A 116 -3.40 6.56 3.23
CA TYR A 116 -3.50 7.81 2.46
C TYR A 116 -3.91 7.50 1.03
N SER A 117 -4.99 8.15 0.59
CA SER A 117 -5.56 7.93 -0.71
C SER A 117 -6.35 9.15 -1.17
N ASP A 118 -6.29 9.46 -2.46
CA ASP A 118 -7.10 10.51 -3.10
C ASP A 118 -7.25 10.19 -4.59
N ARG A 119 -8.05 10.97 -5.32
CA ARG A 119 -8.22 10.79 -6.76
C ARG A 119 -7.97 12.10 -7.50
N LEU A 120 -7.00 12.07 -8.39
CA LEU A 120 -6.70 13.14 -9.33
C LEU A 120 -7.56 12.97 -10.58
N LYS A 121 -8.34 13.99 -10.92
CA LYS A 121 -9.11 14.10 -12.15
C LYS A 121 -8.52 15.22 -13.01
N VAL A 122 -8.20 14.91 -14.26
CA VAL A 122 -7.81 15.91 -15.25
C VAL A 122 -8.98 16.10 -16.22
N LEU A 123 -9.65 17.24 -16.11
CA LEU A 123 -10.78 17.61 -16.94
C LEU A 123 -10.32 18.48 -18.11
N LEU A 124 -10.83 18.19 -19.30
CA LEU A 124 -10.68 19.01 -20.49
C LEU A 124 -11.91 19.88 -20.69
N PHE A 125 -11.69 21.14 -21.05
CA PHE A 125 -12.72 22.15 -21.31
C PHE A 125 -13.74 22.29 -20.16
N GLY A 126 -13.32 21.96 -18.93
CA GLY A 126 -14.13 22.03 -17.71
C GLY A 126 -15.27 20.99 -17.61
N LYS A 127 -15.35 20.01 -18.53
CA LYS A 127 -16.48 19.07 -18.57
C LYS A 127 -16.10 17.63 -18.87
N HIS A 128 -15.05 17.39 -19.65
CA HIS A 128 -14.68 16.06 -20.10
C HIS A 128 -13.54 15.50 -19.25
N THR A 129 -13.80 14.49 -18.42
CA THR A 129 -12.73 13.80 -17.68
C THR A 129 -11.85 13.01 -18.65
N ALA A 130 -10.61 13.45 -18.86
CA ALA A 130 -9.66 12.76 -19.73
C ALA A 130 -8.90 11.66 -18.97
N HIS A 131 -8.51 11.93 -17.73
CA HIS A 131 -7.79 10.97 -16.90
C HIS A 131 -8.30 11.01 -15.47
N GLU A 132 -8.40 9.83 -14.87
CA GLU A 132 -8.67 9.63 -13.44
C GLU A 132 -7.59 8.74 -12.88
N ILE A 133 -6.81 9.26 -11.94
CA ILE A 133 -5.64 8.60 -11.37
C ILE A 133 -5.86 8.48 -9.87
N GLN A 134 -5.85 7.26 -9.36
CA GLN A 134 -5.87 6.99 -7.93
C GLN A 134 -4.49 7.30 -7.35
N LEU A 135 -4.44 8.22 -6.41
CA LEU A 135 -3.25 8.54 -5.64
C LEU A 135 -3.24 7.68 -4.39
N LYS A 136 -2.11 7.02 -4.11
CA LYS A 136 -1.91 6.23 -2.89
C LYS A 136 -0.57 6.58 -2.26
N GLY A 137 -0.49 6.38 -0.95
CA GLY A 137 0.77 6.47 -0.22
C GLY A 137 0.62 5.94 1.20
N ALA A 138 1.74 5.61 1.80
CA ALA A 138 1.83 5.24 3.20
C ALA A 138 2.87 6.10 3.88
N ALA A 139 2.63 6.46 5.14
CA ALA A 139 3.58 7.16 5.98
C ALA A 139 3.90 6.32 7.21
N ARG A 140 5.16 6.31 7.63
CA ARG A 140 5.60 5.70 8.90
C ARG A 140 6.35 6.72 9.75
N ASP A 141 6.23 6.60 11.06
CA ASP A 141 7.05 7.39 11.99
C ASP A 141 8.48 6.85 12.10
N HIS A 142 8.69 5.61 11.63
CA HIS A 142 9.95 4.87 11.71
C HIS A 142 10.49 4.53 10.32
N ILE A 143 11.82 4.31 10.22
CA ILE A 143 12.52 4.21 8.93
C ILE A 143 12.29 2.87 8.21
N MET A 144 11.46 2.01 8.76
CA MET A 144 11.26 0.65 8.29
C MET A 144 9.78 0.35 8.18
N PHE A 145 9.42 -0.48 7.22
CA PHE A 145 8.06 -0.97 7.05
C PHE A 145 8.06 -2.45 6.72
N VAL A 146 6.93 -3.09 7.02
CA VAL A 146 6.60 -4.43 6.57
C VAL A 146 5.23 -4.35 5.91
N GLU A 147 5.12 -4.93 4.73
CA GLU A 147 3.87 -5.04 3.98
C GLU A 147 3.69 -6.45 3.41
N GLY A 148 2.47 -6.76 3.00
CA GLY A 148 2.11 -8.06 2.45
C GLY A 148 1.11 -8.82 3.31
N GLY A 149 0.64 -9.93 2.77
CA GLY A 149 -0.43 -10.71 3.37
C GLY A 149 -1.81 -10.07 3.29
N VAL A 150 -2.74 -10.70 3.99
CA VAL A 150 -4.13 -10.29 4.14
C VAL A 150 -4.21 -9.24 5.25
N PRO A 151 -4.74 -8.04 4.99
CA PRO A 151 -4.87 -7.02 6.02
C PRO A 151 -5.82 -7.47 7.13
N LEU A 152 -5.36 -7.41 8.37
CA LEU A 152 -6.11 -7.80 9.58
C LEU A 152 -6.74 -6.61 10.32
N ASP A 153 -6.53 -5.41 9.80
CA ASP A 153 -6.86 -4.12 10.39
C ASP A 153 -7.95 -3.38 9.62
N VAL A 154 -8.57 -2.36 10.19
CA VAL A 154 -9.60 -1.59 9.47
C VAL A 154 -8.89 -0.54 8.59
N PRO A 155 -9.24 -0.41 7.30
CA PRO A 155 -8.64 0.53 6.34
C PRO A 155 -9.05 1.99 6.56
N VAL A 156 -9.44 2.32 7.78
CA VAL A 156 -9.94 3.62 8.21
C VAL A 156 -9.33 3.92 9.56
N GLU A 157 -8.78 5.11 9.71
CA GLU A 157 -8.32 5.58 11.00
C GLU A 157 -9.50 5.87 11.93
N SER A 158 -9.44 5.29 13.12
CA SER A 158 -10.32 5.66 14.20
C SER A 158 -9.73 6.86 14.94
N LEU A 159 -10.53 7.92 15.15
CA LEU A 159 -10.15 9.05 16.01
C LEU A 159 -10.03 8.65 17.50
N ALA A 160 -10.46 7.44 17.85
CA ALA A 160 -10.11 6.87 19.15
C ALA A 160 -8.62 6.54 19.12
N VAL A 161 -7.84 7.19 19.99
CA VAL A 161 -6.44 6.82 20.26
C VAL A 161 -6.44 5.41 20.84
N THR A 162 -6.48 4.41 19.98
CA THR A 162 -6.11 3.05 20.35
C THR A 162 -4.59 3.04 20.32
N SER A 163 -3.97 3.41 21.44
CA SER A 163 -2.60 2.95 21.69
C SER A 163 -2.59 1.45 21.39
N PRO A 164 -1.60 0.92 20.64
CA PRO A 164 -1.57 -0.50 20.33
C PRO A 164 -1.68 -1.25 21.64
N VAL A 165 -2.86 -1.81 21.92
CA VAL A 165 -3.09 -2.55 23.15
C VAL A 165 -2.24 -3.79 22.98
N ALA A 166 -1.04 -3.75 23.53
CA ALA A 166 -0.27 -4.96 23.75
C ALA A 166 -1.24 -5.93 24.43
N PRO A 167 -1.52 -7.11 23.84
CA PRO A 167 -2.39 -8.07 24.49
C PRO A 167 -1.88 -8.24 25.91
N GLN A 168 -2.73 -8.04 26.92
CA GLN A 168 -2.31 -7.93 28.32
C GLN A 168 -1.49 -9.14 28.83
N GLN A 169 -1.48 -10.24 28.07
CA GLN A 169 -0.60 -11.41 28.29
C GLN A 169 0.86 -11.22 27.85
N ALA A 170 1.20 -10.17 27.10
CA ALA A 170 2.58 -9.82 26.72
C ALA A 170 3.36 -9.16 27.86
N LEU A 171 2.67 -8.68 28.90
CA LEU A 171 3.31 -8.06 30.06
C LEU A 171 4.04 -9.08 30.97
N GLU A 172 3.78 -10.39 30.85
CA GLU A 172 4.32 -11.36 31.80
C GLU A 172 5.76 -11.83 31.54
N LYS A 173 6.38 -11.60 30.38
CA LYS A 173 7.79 -12.02 30.17
C LYS A 173 8.54 -11.18 29.14
N GLY A 174 8.63 -9.85 29.30
CA GLY A 174 9.52 -9.01 28.49
C GLY A 174 9.41 -9.20 26.97
N LYS A 175 8.25 -9.66 26.47
CA LYS A 175 8.01 -9.95 25.06
C LYS A 175 7.56 -8.65 24.40
N VAL A 176 8.33 -8.19 23.41
CA VAL A 176 7.97 -7.08 22.53
C VAL A 176 6.58 -7.38 21.93
N PRO A 177 5.61 -6.43 21.95
CA PRO A 177 4.31 -6.62 21.32
C PRO A 177 4.50 -6.98 19.85
N ALA A 178 3.91 -8.09 19.40
CA ALA A 178 4.03 -8.54 18.02
C ALA A 178 2.79 -8.13 17.21
N LEU A 179 3.00 -7.33 16.16
CA LEU A 179 1.98 -7.08 15.13
C LEU A 179 1.64 -8.39 14.42
N SER A 180 0.42 -8.56 13.91
CA SER A 180 0.02 -9.81 13.24
C SER A 180 -0.11 -9.61 11.74
N LEU A 181 0.44 -10.54 10.96
CA LEU A 181 0.29 -10.60 9.50
C LEU A 181 -0.25 -11.97 9.13
N LEU A 182 -1.24 -12.05 8.24
CA LEU A 182 -1.78 -13.32 7.76
C LEU A 182 -1.36 -13.56 6.31
N LEU A 183 -0.69 -14.66 6.02
CA LEU A 183 -0.46 -15.15 4.68
C LEU A 183 -1.43 -16.30 4.40
N LEU A 184 -2.24 -16.15 3.36
CA LEU A 184 -3.11 -17.20 2.85
C LEU A 184 -2.48 -17.81 1.60
N LEU A 185 -2.23 -19.11 1.61
CA LEU A 185 -1.65 -19.86 0.50
C LEU A 185 -2.68 -20.87 -0.01
N GLU A 186 -3.01 -20.78 -1.29
CA GLU A 186 -3.99 -21.67 -1.93
C GLU A 186 -3.29 -22.54 -2.97
N PHE A 187 -3.25 -23.84 -2.71
CA PHE A 187 -2.69 -24.82 -3.63
C PHE A 187 -3.80 -25.43 -4.47
N VAL A 188 -3.69 -25.32 -5.80
CA VAL A 188 -4.64 -25.95 -6.71
C VAL A 188 -4.35 -27.44 -6.79
N GLU A 189 -5.34 -28.27 -6.52
CA GLU A 189 -5.21 -29.73 -6.56
C GLU A 189 -4.70 -30.22 -7.94
N GLY A 190 -3.66 -31.07 -7.92
CA GLY A 190 -3.01 -31.56 -9.14
C GLY A 190 -2.05 -30.57 -9.83
N SER A 191 -1.88 -29.37 -9.28
CA SER A 191 -0.88 -28.40 -9.77
C SER A 191 0.55 -28.91 -9.52
N ALA A 192 1.45 -28.64 -10.47
CA ALA A 192 2.89 -28.82 -10.27
C ALA A 192 3.53 -27.60 -9.57
N GLU A 193 2.89 -26.44 -9.62
CA GLU A 193 3.38 -25.21 -9.00
C GLU A 193 2.97 -25.12 -7.52
N PRO A 194 3.89 -24.77 -6.62
CA PRO A 194 3.57 -24.56 -5.21
C PRO A 194 2.69 -23.31 -5.03
N ALA A 195 1.90 -23.29 -3.95
CA ALA A 195 1.23 -22.07 -3.52
C ALA A 195 2.28 -21.06 -3.05
N ARG A 196 2.12 -19.77 -3.37
CA ARG A 196 3.09 -18.72 -3.03
C ARG A 196 2.42 -17.53 -2.35
N ALA A 197 3.12 -16.95 -1.39
CA ALA A 197 2.80 -15.67 -0.78
C ALA A 197 4.11 -14.91 -0.49
N GLU A 198 4.03 -13.59 -0.36
CA GLU A 198 5.20 -12.74 -0.14
C GLU A 198 4.96 -11.74 1.00
N ILE A 199 6.03 -11.45 1.73
CA ILE A 199 6.13 -10.31 2.65
C ILE A 199 7.26 -9.42 2.14
N THR A 200 7.04 -8.12 2.09
CA THR A 200 8.10 -7.16 1.78
C THR A 200 8.52 -6.45 3.06
N VAL A 201 9.83 -6.40 3.30
CA VAL A 201 10.44 -5.53 4.30
C VAL A 201 11.15 -4.41 3.55
N GLY A 202 11.00 -3.17 3.99
CA GLY A 202 11.63 -2.03 3.34
C GLY A 202 12.26 -1.04 4.30
N ALA A 203 13.24 -0.32 3.78
CA ALA A 203 13.90 0.80 4.44
C ALA A 203 13.54 2.10 3.72
N ILE A 204 12.84 2.99 4.41
CA ILE A 204 12.34 4.25 3.86
C ILE A 204 13.50 5.19 3.57
N GLN A 205 13.48 5.82 2.40
CA GLN A 205 14.40 6.90 2.08
C GLN A 205 13.84 8.23 2.58
N SER A 206 14.59 8.88 3.48
CA SER A 206 14.26 10.21 4.00
C SER A 206 15.46 11.15 3.95
N PRO A 207 15.28 12.39 3.44
CA PRO A 207 16.33 13.41 3.43
C PRO A 207 16.60 13.99 4.83
N GLN A 208 15.67 13.85 5.78
CA GLN A 208 15.76 14.48 7.11
C GLN A 208 16.63 13.71 8.11
N LEU A 209 16.89 12.42 7.86
CA LEU A 209 17.61 11.55 8.80
C LEU A 209 19.09 11.43 8.44
N ALA A 210 20.00 11.55 9.42
CA ALA A 210 21.42 11.30 9.21
C ALA A 210 21.70 9.83 8.85
N ALA A 211 22.59 9.58 7.88
CA ALA A 211 22.87 8.25 7.35
C ALA A 211 23.75 7.41 8.29
N LYS A 212 23.17 6.56 9.17
CA LYS A 212 23.96 5.59 9.95
C LYS A 212 23.30 4.25 10.33
N LYS A 213 22.00 4.02 10.14
CA LYS A 213 21.38 2.74 10.50
C LYS A 213 20.79 2.03 9.29
N ALA A 214 21.37 0.89 8.93
CA ALA A 214 20.75 -0.08 8.04
C ALA A 214 19.54 -0.74 8.74
N VAL A 215 18.55 -1.15 7.98
CA VAL A 215 17.42 -1.93 8.49
C VAL A 215 17.75 -3.40 8.36
N GLU A 216 17.87 -4.10 9.47
CA GLU A 216 18.09 -5.55 9.50
C GLU A 216 16.78 -6.28 9.75
N PHE A 217 16.62 -7.46 9.15
CA PHE A 217 15.45 -8.28 9.40
C PHE A 217 15.80 -9.77 9.46
N SER A 218 15.01 -10.52 10.22
CA SER A 218 15.12 -11.98 10.35
C SER A 218 13.75 -12.61 10.58
N LEU A 219 13.40 -13.59 9.77
CA LEU A 219 12.22 -14.43 9.89
C LEU A 219 12.63 -15.82 10.41
N ASP A 220 12.17 -16.16 11.62
CA ASP A 220 12.52 -17.41 12.26
C ASP A 220 11.71 -18.58 11.67
N SER A 221 12.41 -19.47 10.96
CA SER A 221 11.84 -20.71 10.42
C SER A 221 11.86 -21.82 11.47
N GLY A 222 10.81 -21.92 12.29
CA GLY A 222 10.67 -23.01 13.27
C GLY A 222 10.55 -24.39 12.61
N PRO A 223 10.85 -25.50 13.32
CA PRO A 223 10.71 -26.86 12.80
C PRO A 223 9.26 -27.21 12.44
N GLU A 224 8.30 -26.55 13.08
CA GLU A 224 6.86 -26.70 12.83
C GLU A 224 6.48 -26.25 11.41
N LEU A 225 7.08 -25.17 10.91
CA LEU A 225 6.83 -24.65 9.56
C LEU A 225 7.23 -25.66 8.49
N ARG A 226 8.43 -26.24 8.62
CA ARG A 226 8.94 -27.26 7.69
C ARG A 226 8.11 -28.54 7.75
N ARG A 227 7.70 -28.96 8.95
CA ARG A 227 6.81 -30.12 9.13
C ARG A 227 5.46 -29.91 8.45
N ALA A 228 4.95 -28.68 8.46
CA ALA A 228 3.70 -28.31 7.79
C ALA A 228 3.83 -28.08 6.27
N GLY A 229 5.01 -28.31 5.67
CA GLY A 229 5.23 -28.21 4.22
C GLY A 229 5.53 -26.80 3.70
N PHE A 230 5.82 -25.83 4.59
CA PHE A 230 6.18 -24.48 4.19
C PHE A 230 7.69 -24.32 4.00
N GLU A 231 8.06 -23.64 2.92
CA GLU A 231 9.42 -23.21 2.63
C GLU A 231 9.49 -21.69 2.57
N LEU A 232 10.57 -21.13 3.13
CA LEU A 232 10.81 -19.70 3.21
C LEU A 232 12.08 -19.35 2.45
N ASP A 233 12.03 -18.28 1.66
CA ASP A 233 13.16 -17.72 0.93
C ASP A 233 13.45 -16.28 1.38
N GLY A 234 14.73 -15.91 1.41
CA GLY A 234 15.16 -14.56 1.77
C GLY A 234 14.92 -14.19 3.24
N THR A 235 14.90 -15.17 4.16
CA THR A 235 14.48 -14.99 5.57
C THR A 235 15.30 -14.01 6.41
N LYS A 236 16.48 -13.60 5.96
CA LYS A 236 17.30 -12.62 6.67
C LYS A 236 18.03 -11.70 5.71
N GLY A 237 18.29 -10.47 6.15
CA GLY A 237 19.03 -9.50 5.37
C GLY A 237 19.24 -8.18 6.09
N ALA A 238 20.00 -7.31 5.44
CA ALA A 238 20.16 -5.91 5.81
C ALA A 238 19.82 -5.05 4.59
N LEU A 239 19.17 -3.92 4.82
CA LEU A 239 18.68 -3.00 3.81
C LEU A 239 19.26 -1.62 4.04
N GLU A 240 19.83 -1.07 2.99
CA GLU A 240 20.14 0.35 2.91
C GLU A 240 18.88 1.15 2.57
N ARG A 241 18.92 2.46 2.78
CA ARG A 241 17.76 3.33 2.53
C ARG A 241 17.28 3.26 1.08
N GLY A 242 15.96 3.25 0.91
CA GLY A 242 15.30 3.09 -0.38
C GLY A 242 15.29 1.66 -0.89
N GLN A 243 15.94 0.71 -0.20
CA GLN A 243 15.89 -0.70 -0.57
C GLN A 243 14.68 -1.39 0.06
N LEU A 244 14.20 -2.38 -0.66
CA LEU A 244 13.19 -3.32 -0.22
C LEU A 244 13.66 -4.74 -0.49
N ARG A 245 13.16 -5.68 0.31
CA ARG A 245 13.45 -7.10 0.18
C ARG A 245 12.20 -7.91 0.41
N ARG A 246 11.96 -8.81 -0.54
CA ARG A 246 10.87 -9.77 -0.47
C ARG A 246 11.33 -11.02 0.24
N ILE A 247 10.48 -11.50 1.14
CA ILE A 247 10.57 -12.79 1.79
C ILE A 247 9.50 -13.66 1.14
N GLY A 248 9.94 -14.66 0.39
CA GLY A 248 9.06 -15.59 -0.29
C GLY A 248 8.59 -16.68 0.67
N VAL A 249 7.31 -17.01 0.61
CA VAL A 249 6.74 -18.19 1.26
C VAL A 249 6.17 -19.08 0.17
N SER A 250 6.56 -20.34 0.16
CA SER A 250 5.95 -21.34 -0.69
C SER A 250 5.43 -22.51 0.13
N TRP A 251 4.39 -23.16 -0.38
CA TRP A 251 3.77 -24.29 0.28
C TRP A 251 3.35 -25.36 -0.73
N VAL A 252 3.70 -26.60 -0.40
CA VAL A 252 3.22 -27.80 -1.07
C VAL A 252 2.55 -28.67 -0.01
N PRO A 253 1.32 -29.17 -0.24
CA PRO A 253 0.65 -30.04 0.71
C PRO A 253 1.51 -31.27 1.02
N PRO A 254 1.84 -31.53 2.30
CA PRO A 254 2.47 -32.78 2.70
C PRO A 254 1.60 -33.99 2.33
N ALA A 255 2.21 -35.12 2.01
CA ALA A 255 1.50 -36.33 1.59
C ALA A 255 0.55 -36.91 2.66
N ASP A 256 0.79 -36.58 3.94
CA ASP A 256 0.03 -36.99 5.11
C ASP A 256 -1.02 -35.94 5.55
N LEU A 257 -1.16 -34.83 4.83
CA LEU A 257 -2.09 -33.77 5.19
C LEU A 257 -3.55 -34.25 5.06
N GLN A 258 -4.28 -34.24 6.18
CA GLN A 258 -5.72 -34.42 6.15
C GLN A 258 -6.38 -33.13 5.67
N THR A 259 -7.04 -33.18 4.50
CA THR A 259 -7.70 -32.03 3.85
C THR A 259 -8.78 -31.33 4.69
N SER A 260 -9.20 -31.93 5.82
CA SER A 260 -10.18 -31.35 6.73
C SER A 260 -9.63 -30.31 7.71
N ASP A 261 -8.32 -30.21 7.92
CA ASP A 261 -7.72 -29.22 8.84
C ASP A 261 -6.59 -28.44 8.14
N PRO A 262 -6.84 -27.19 7.70
CA PRO A 262 -5.83 -26.38 7.02
C PRO A 262 -4.69 -26.03 7.99
N PRO A 263 -3.41 -26.24 7.62
CA PRO A 263 -2.31 -25.94 8.52
C PRO A 263 -2.26 -24.44 8.80
N LEU A 264 -2.31 -24.09 10.09
CA LEU A 264 -2.10 -22.73 10.59
C LEU A 264 -0.86 -22.72 11.49
N VAL A 265 0.25 -22.22 10.97
CA VAL A 265 1.53 -22.15 11.68
C VAL A 265 1.96 -20.69 11.80
N SER A 266 2.77 -20.35 12.81
CA SER A 266 3.29 -19.00 12.96
C SER A 266 4.81 -18.93 12.92
N ALA A 267 5.34 -17.91 12.24
CA ALA A 267 6.74 -17.49 12.31
C ALA A 267 6.86 -16.14 13.03
N LEU A 268 8.05 -15.84 13.54
CA LEU A 268 8.38 -14.54 14.11
C LEU A 268 9.31 -13.79 13.15
N LEU A 269 8.83 -12.67 12.59
CA LEU A 269 9.65 -11.71 11.86
C LEU A 269 10.11 -10.64 12.84
N THR A 270 11.41 -10.40 12.91
CA THR A 270 12.00 -9.28 13.65
C THR A 270 12.59 -8.31 12.66
N VAL A 271 12.25 -7.03 12.75
CA VAL A 271 12.80 -5.94 11.93
C VAL A 271 13.41 -4.90 12.85
N LYS A 272 14.65 -4.50 12.57
CA LYS A 272 15.47 -3.62 13.39
C LYS A 272 15.97 -2.45 12.56
N GLY A 273 15.64 -1.23 12.97
CA GLY A 273 16.09 0.01 12.36
C GLY A 273 16.36 1.05 13.45
N ASP A 274 15.64 2.17 13.42
CA ASP A 274 15.63 3.14 14.52
C ASP A 274 14.93 2.58 15.77
N ILE A 275 13.93 1.72 15.56
CA ILE A 275 13.27 0.89 16.59
C ILE A 275 13.39 -0.61 16.25
N THR A 276 12.84 -1.47 17.10
CA THR A 276 12.67 -2.90 16.80
C THR A 276 11.20 -3.25 16.82
N GLU A 277 10.70 -3.80 15.71
CA GLU A 277 9.34 -4.32 15.59
C GLU A 277 9.38 -5.83 15.41
N CYS A 278 8.43 -6.50 16.04
CA CYS A 278 8.21 -7.93 15.90
C CYS A 278 6.86 -8.15 15.22
N TYR A 279 6.80 -9.09 14.27
CA TYR A 279 5.57 -9.51 13.62
C TYR A 279 5.38 -11.01 13.80
N ARG A 280 4.21 -11.40 14.31
CA ARG A 280 3.71 -12.77 14.28
C ARG A 280 3.10 -13.00 12.90
N VAL A 281 3.85 -13.67 12.03
CA VAL A 281 3.39 -14.05 10.69
C VAL A 281 2.61 -15.36 10.80
N LEU A 282 1.31 -15.30 10.64
CA LEU A 282 0.39 -16.43 10.57
C LEU A 282 0.37 -16.96 9.13
N LEU A 283 0.71 -18.22 8.93
CA LEU A 283 0.70 -18.90 7.64
C LEU A 283 -0.45 -19.89 7.63
N MET A 284 -1.45 -19.61 6.82
CA MET A 284 -2.59 -20.50 6.59
C MET A 284 -2.52 -21.02 5.17
N ALA A 285 -2.61 -22.34 5.01
CA ALA A 285 -2.68 -22.93 3.67
C ALA A 285 -3.90 -23.82 3.49
N ARG A 286 -4.39 -23.91 2.26
CA ARG A 286 -5.50 -24.81 1.89
C ARG A 286 -5.33 -25.35 0.49
N VAL A 287 -5.84 -26.57 0.28
CA VAL A 287 -6.00 -27.14 -1.06
C VAL A 287 -7.35 -26.67 -1.61
N VAL A 288 -7.35 -26.19 -2.85
CA VAL A 288 -8.55 -25.78 -3.59
C VAL A 288 -8.68 -26.64 -4.84
N SER A 289 -9.91 -27.00 -5.20
CA SER A 289 -10.18 -27.72 -6.45
C SER A 289 -9.90 -26.83 -7.66
N ALA A 290 -9.36 -27.40 -8.73
CA ALA A 290 -9.33 -26.72 -10.02
C ALA A 290 -10.77 -26.37 -10.45
N ALA A 291 -11.01 -25.10 -10.78
CA ALA A 291 -12.30 -24.62 -11.27
C ALA A 291 -12.57 -25.06 -12.71
#